data_AF-A0A519UFJ3-F1
#
_entry.id   AF-A0A519UFJ3-F1
#
_cell.length_a   1.000
_cell.length_b   1.000
_cell.length_c   1.000
_cell.angle_alpha   90.00
_cell.angle_beta   90.00
_cell.angle_gamma   90.00
#
_symmetry.space_group_name_H-M   'P 1'
#
loop_
_entity.id
_entity.type
_entity.pdbx_description
1 polymer ?
#
loop_
_entity_poly.entity_id
_entity_poly.type
_entity_poly.pdbx_seq_one_letter_code
_entity_poly.pdbx_strand_id
1 'polypeptide(L)'
;DNVPPNSWFNLPSAQQNNTIYTNVENATSVTQKKVFEETYLLKDSTRKITWKITDEFRNIAGYDCRRANAVIMDSVYVVAFYTDEIPVSGGPESFSGLPGMILGVALPREHTTWFATAVTDEPITADKIKIPAKGKAVDVKSLTEILKKALKNWGDGGNDIVRTSLL
;
A
#
# COMPACT_ATOMS: atom_id res chain seq x y z
N ASP A 1 16.00 21.18 1.71
CA ASP A 1 14.59 21.57 1.93
C ASP A 1 14.20 21.34 3.38
N ASN A 2 14.19 22.42 4.18
CA ASN A 2 13.93 22.40 5.61
C ASN A 2 12.43 22.56 5.88
N VAL A 3 11.74 21.47 6.12
CA VAL A 3 10.36 21.49 6.62
C VAL A 3 10.41 21.84 8.13
N PRO A 4 9.66 22.86 8.61
CA PRO A 4 9.72 23.27 10.01
C PRO A 4 9.23 22.15 10.95
N PRO A 5 9.79 22.03 12.16
CA PRO A 5 9.56 20.90 13.07
C PRO A 5 8.09 20.76 13.52
N ASN A 6 7.27 21.80 13.38
CA ASN A 6 5.85 21.81 13.74
C ASN A 6 4.92 21.86 12.52
N SER A 7 5.43 21.45 11.36
CA SER A 7 4.63 21.32 10.14
C SER A 7 3.66 20.14 10.28
N TRP A 8 2.44 20.28 9.78
CA TRP A 8 1.49 19.18 9.58
C TRP A 8 2.05 18.05 8.70
N PHE A 9 3.12 18.31 7.93
CA PHE A 9 3.90 17.31 7.20
C PHE A 9 4.86 16.49 8.09
N ASN A 10 5.09 16.91 9.35
CA ASN A 10 5.97 16.22 10.31
C ASN A 10 5.19 15.25 11.21
N LEU A 11 4.07 14.73 10.72
CA LEU A 11 3.37 13.63 11.37
C LEU A 11 4.15 12.32 11.13
N PRO A 12 4.36 11.48 12.15
CA PRO A 12 5.02 10.19 11.99
C PRO A 12 4.37 9.29 10.94
N SER A 13 3.07 9.48 10.65
CA SER A 13 2.34 8.80 9.59
C SER A 13 2.75 9.24 8.18
N ALA A 14 3.13 10.51 7.99
CA ALA A 14 3.59 11.05 6.71
C ALA A 14 5.05 10.67 6.38
N GLN A 15 5.78 10.10 7.34
CA GLN A 15 7.19 9.68 7.21
C GLN A 15 7.37 8.15 7.10
N GLN A 16 6.28 7.39 6.99
CA GLN A 16 6.34 5.94 6.82
C GLN A 16 6.64 5.57 5.36
N ASN A 17 7.92 5.65 4.98
CA ASN A 17 8.37 5.12 3.69
C ASN A 17 8.37 3.59 3.74
N ASN A 18 7.40 2.98 3.06
CA ASN A 18 7.35 1.53 2.86
C ASN A 18 8.15 1.16 1.60
N THR A 19 8.84 0.02 1.63
CA THR A 19 9.43 -0.57 0.42
C THR A 19 8.80 -1.93 0.21
N ILE A 20 8.11 -2.10 -0.91
CA ILE A 20 7.36 -3.31 -1.24
C ILE A 20 7.94 -3.91 -2.51
N TYR A 21 8.28 -5.19 -2.44
CA TYR A 21 8.61 -6.02 -3.58
C TYR A 21 7.51 -7.07 -3.75
N THR A 22 6.94 -7.18 -4.95
CA THR A 22 5.90 -8.16 -5.27
C THR A 22 6.40 -9.05 -6.40
N ASN A 23 6.43 -10.35 -6.17
CA ASN A 23 6.59 -11.34 -7.22
C ASN A 23 5.19 -11.72 -7.73
N VAL A 24 4.84 -11.23 -8.91
CA VAL A 24 3.52 -11.41 -9.53
C VAL A 24 3.30 -12.87 -9.95
N GLU A 25 4.33 -13.55 -10.44
CA GLU A 25 4.24 -14.96 -10.88
C GLU A 25 3.91 -15.91 -9.73
N ASN A 26 4.53 -15.67 -8.58
CA ASN A 26 4.38 -16.52 -7.40
C ASN A 26 3.33 -16.01 -6.39
N ALA A 27 2.70 -14.86 -6.66
CA ALA A 27 1.76 -14.20 -5.75
C ALA A 27 2.33 -14.02 -4.32
N THR A 28 3.60 -13.59 -4.23
CA THR A 28 4.29 -13.33 -2.95
C THR A 28 4.78 -11.90 -2.87
N SER A 29 4.93 -11.38 -1.65
CA SER A 29 5.41 -10.04 -1.39
C SER A 29 6.43 -10.01 -0.24
N VAL A 30 7.40 -9.11 -0.36
CA VAL A 30 8.36 -8.76 0.69
C VAL A 30 8.23 -7.28 0.95
N THR A 31 7.83 -6.92 2.16
CA THR A 31 7.49 -5.55 2.52
C THR A 31 8.32 -5.11 3.73
N GLN A 32 9.15 -4.09 3.54
CA GLN A 32 9.88 -3.45 4.62
C GLN A 32 9.11 -2.23 5.08
N LYS A 33 8.70 -2.22 6.35
CA LYS A 33 8.02 -1.09 6.98
C LYS A 33 8.76 -0.70 8.27
N LYS A 34 8.82 0.59 8.53
CA LYS A 34 9.19 1.10 9.85
C LYS A 34 7.90 1.23 10.65
N VAL A 35 7.91 0.83 11.92
CA VAL A 35 6.78 1.09 12.81
C VAL A 35 7.38 1.55 14.14
N PHE A 36 7.11 2.80 14.50
CA PHE A 36 7.84 3.51 15.56
C PHE A 36 9.35 3.49 15.31
N GLU A 37 10.14 2.91 16.21
CA GLU A 37 11.60 2.84 16.11
C GLU A 37 12.10 1.54 15.45
N GLU A 38 11.20 0.56 15.29
CA GLU A 38 11.54 -0.77 14.80
C GLU A 38 11.32 -0.88 13.28
N THR A 39 12.19 -1.64 12.61
CA THR A 39 12.03 -1.97 11.19
C THR A 39 11.64 -3.44 11.06
N TYR A 40 10.53 -3.71 10.37
CA TYR A 40 10.03 -5.05 10.12
C TYR A 40 10.18 -5.42 8.64
N LEU A 41 10.49 -6.69 8.39
CA LEU A 41 10.53 -7.27 7.06
C LEU A 41 9.43 -8.33 6.95
N LEU A 42 8.32 -7.95 6.35
CA LEU A 42 7.18 -8.84 6.16
C LEU A 42 7.40 -9.70 4.93
N LYS A 43 7.25 -11.02 5.09
CA LYS A 43 7.25 -11.97 3.96
C LYS A 43 5.92 -12.72 3.97
N ASP A 44 5.09 -12.48 2.97
CA ASP A 44 3.74 -13.03 2.91
C ASP A 44 3.28 -13.24 1.47
N SER A 45 2.16 -13.95 1.30
CA SER A 45 1.40 -13.96 0.05
C SER A 45 0.80 -12.59 -0.26
N THR A 46 0.57 -12.30 -1.53
CA THR A 46 -0.13 -11.07 -1.92
C THR A 46 -1.55 -11.06 -1.37
N ARG A 47 -1.98 -9.90 -0.86
CA ARG A 47 -3.33 -9.72 -0.31
C ARG A 47 -4.38 -10.04 -1.38
N LYS A 48 -5.30 -10.94 -1.05
CA LYS A 48 -6.48 -11.20 -1.88
C LYS A 48 -7.53 -10.12 -1.60
N ILE A 49 -7.83 -9.30 -2.59
CA ILE A 49 -8.82 -8.23 -2.52
C ILE A 49 -9.98 -8.59 -3.45
N THR A 50 -11.20 -8.62 -2.92
CA THR A 50 -12.40 -8.84 -3.73
C THR A 50 -12.90 -7.50 -4.27
N TRP A 51 -12.56 -7.23 -5.52
CA TRP A 51 -12.94 -6.00 -6.21
C TRP A 51 -14.34 -6.09 -6.82
N LYS A 52 -15.12 -5.02 -6.66
CA LYS A 52 -16.36 -4.76 -7.41
C LYS A 52 -16.06 -3.71 -8.48
N ILE A 53 -15.91 -4.16 -9.71
CA ILE A 53 -15.70 -3.31 -10.88
C ILE A 53 -17.00 -2.55 -11.18
N THR A 54 -16.87 -1.30 -11.64
CA THR A 54 -17.99 -0.42 -12.00
C THR A 54 -17.82 0.14 -13.40
N ASP A 55 -18.84 0.78 -13.96
CA ASP A 55 -18.80 1.35 -15.31
C ASP A 55 -18.37 2.83 -15.34
N GLU A 56 -17.75 3.30 -14.25
CA GLU A 56 -17.18 4.65 -14.17
C GLU A 56 -15.73 4.63 -14.65
N PHE A 57 -15.40 5.60 -15.51
CA PHE A 57 -14.06 5.78 -16.07
C PHE A 57 -13.53 7.17 -15.74
N ARG A 58 -12.20 7.26 -15.62
CA ARG A 58 -11.48 8.50 -15.41
C ARG A 58 -10.11 8.43 -16.07
N ASN A 59 -9.72 9.49 -16.76
CA ASN A 59 -8.36 9.59 -17.28
C ASN A 59 -7.37 9.94 -16.16
N ILE A 60 -6.30 9.15 -16.02
CA ILE A 60 -5.23 9.35 -15.03
C ILE A 60 -3.88 9.14 -15.72
N ALA A 61 -3.01 10.15 -15.67
CA ALA A 61 -1.70 10.13 -16.31
C ALA A 61 -1.72 9.73 -17.80
N GLY A 62 -2.82 10.04 -18.50
CA GLY A 62 -3.00 9.73 -19.92
C GLY A 62 -3.71 8.40 -20.22
N TYR A 63 -4.00 7.57 -19.22
CA TYR A 63 -4.65 6.28 -19.38
C TYR A 63 -6.12 6.32 -18.98
N ASP A 64 -6.95 5.56 -19.67
CA ASP A 64 -8.36 5.41 -19.32
C ASP A 64 -8.52 4.37 -18.22
N CYS A 65 -8.73 4.86 -17.00
CA CYS A 65 -8.82 4.01 -15.82
C CYS A 65 -10.28 3.75 -15.43
N ARG A 66 -10.62 2.47 -15.28
CA ARG A 66 -11.92 2.01 -14.77
C ARG A 66 -11.91 1.97 -13.25
N ARG A 67 -13.02 2.40 -12.64
CA ARG A 67 -13.19 2.40 -11.19
C ARG A 67 -13.57 1.00 -10.68
N ALA A 68 -12.92 0.58 -9.61
CA ALA A 68 -13.28 -0.59 -8.80
C ALA A 68 -13.35 -0.20 -7.32
N ASN A 69 -14.25 -0.85 -6.57
CA ASN A 69 -14.39 -0.62 -5.13
C ASN A 69 -14.17 -1.92 -4.36
N ALA A 70 -13.62 -1.85 -3.15
CA ALA A 70 -13.46 -3.02 -2.28
C ALA A 70 -13.63 -2.64 -0.81
N VAL A 71 -13.89 -3.63 0.03
CA VAL A 71 -13.77 -3.52 1.49
C VAL A 71 -12.65 -4.45 1.93
N ILE A 72 -11.64 -3.91 2.61
CA ILE A 72 -10.53 -4.68 3.17
C ILE A 72 -10.52 -4.56 4.69
N MET A 73 -9.97 -5.56 5.38
CA MET A 73 -9.86 -5.57 6.85
C MET A 73 -11.21 -5.25 7.52
N ASP A 74 -12.27 -5.87 6.99
CA ASP A 74 -13.68 -5.81 7.39
C ASP A 74 -14.37 -4.43 7.38
N SER A 75 -13.63 -3.34 7.19
CA SER A 75 -14.16 -1.99 7.43
C SER A 75 -13.54 -0.87 6.58
N VAL A 76 -12.43 -1.13 5.88
CA VAL A 76 -11.77 -0.10 5.06
C VAL A 76 -12.35 -0.14 3.67
N TYR A 77 -13.11 0.89 3.33
CA TYR A 77 -13.58 1.11 1.97
C TYR A 77 -12.46 1.69 1.11
N VAL A 78 -12.19 1.03 -0.02
CA VAL A 78 -11.14 1.40 -0.97
C VAL A 78 -11.78 1.68 -2.32
N VAL A 79 -11.41 2.80 -2.93
CA VAL A 79 -11.72 3.09 -4.34
C VAL A 79 -10.41 3.02 -5.12
N ALA A 80 -10.34 2.18 -6.14
CA ALA A 80 -9.20 2.05 -7.03
C ALA A 80 -9.60 2.41 -8.46
N PHE A 81 -8.66 2.96 -9.22
CA PHE A 81 -8.77 3.25 -10.63
C PHE A 81 -7.63 2.52 -11.35
N TYR A 82 -7.98 1.58 -12.23
CA TYR A 82 -7.02 0.72 -12.93
C TYR A 82 -7.19 0.82 -14.45
N THR A 83 -6.11 0.63 -15.20
CA THR A 83 -6.13 0.53 -16.67
C THR A 83 -5.68 -0.86 -17.10
N ASP A 84 -6.37 -1.47 -18.06
CA ASP A 84 -5.99 -2.74 -18.69
C ASP A 84 -5.00 -2.56 -19.86
N GLU A 85 -4.73 -1.32 -20.26
CA GLU A 85 -3.67 -0.97 -21.22
C GLU A 85 -2.27 -1.34 -20.70
N ILE A 86 -2.11 -1.41 -19.36
CA ILE A 86 -0.92 -1.96 -18.69
C ILE A 86 -1.34 -3.28 -18.02
N PRO A 87 -1.18 -4.44 -18.68
CA PRO A 87 -1.77 -5.72 -18.29
C PRO A 87 -0.98 -6.43 -17.17
N VAL A 88 -0.51 -5.67 -16.18
CA VAL A 88 0.20 -6.18 -15.01
C VAL A 88 -0.61 -5.83 -13.77
N SER A 89 -0.99 -6.84 -12.99
CA SER A 89 -1.75 -6.64 -11.76
C SER A 89 -0.84 -6.09 -10.66
N GLY A 90 -0.83 -4.77 -10.51
CA GLY A 90 -0.02 -4.04 -9.53
C GLY A 90 -0.64 -2.70 -9.18
N GLY A 91 -0.01 -1.97 -8.26
CA GLY A 91 -0.52 -0.70 -7.78
C GLY A 91 0.34 -0.08 -6.68
N PRO A 92 -0.06 1.10 -6.17
CA PRO A 92 0.58 1.70 -5.00
C PRO A 92 0.38 0.80 -3.77
N GLU A 93 1.36 0.82 -2.87
CA GLU A 93 1.37 -0.03 -1.66
C GLU A 93 1.15 -1.52 -2.00
N SER A 94 0.23 -2.19 -1.29
CA SER A 94 -0.11 -3.61 -1.50
C SER A 94 -1.41 -3.82 -2.28
N PHE A 95 -1.91 -2.79 -2.99
CA PHE A 95 -3.12 -2.90 -3.79
C PHE A 95 -2.84 -3.57 -5.12
N SER A 96 -3.47 -4.73 -5.35
CA SER A 96 -3.35 -5.52 -6.58
C SER A 96 -4.59 -6.39 -6.78
N GLY A 97 -4.60 -7.27 -7.80
CA GLY A 97 -5.69 -8.21 -8.08
C GLY A 97 -6.75 -7.69 -9.07
N LEU A 98 -6.50 -6.55 -9.71
CA LEU A 98 -7.26 -6.06 -10.86
C LEU A 98 -6.58 -6.53 -12.17
N PRO A 99 -7.31 -6.61 -13.30
CA PRO A 99 -6.77 -7.14 -14.56
C PRO A 99 -5.73 -6.23 -15.24
N GLY A 100 -5.40 -5.09 -14.63
CA GLY A 100 -4.29 -4.24 -15.05
C GLY A 100 -3.78 -3.36 -13.90
N MET A 101 -2.91 -2.41 -14.24
CA MET A 101 -2.21 -1.58 -13.27
C MET A 101 -3.14 -0.55 -12.62
N ILE A 102 -3.08 -0.46 -11.29
CA ILE A 102 -3.80 0.56 -10.52
C ILE A 102 -2.99 1.85 -10.55
N LEU A 103 -3.57 2.90 -11.14
CA LEU A 103 -2.97 4.23 -11.23
C LEU A 103 -3.59 5.23 -10.23
N GLY A 104 -4.65 4.84 -9.53
CA GLY A 104 -5.29 5.66 -8.51
C GLY A 104 -5.87 4.83 -7.38
N VAL A 105 -5.65 5.24 -6.14
CA VAL A 105 -6.28 4.67 -4.94
C VAL A 105 -6.74 5.80 -4.03
N ALA A 106 -7.94 5.67 -3.49
CA ALA A 106 -8.47 6.53 -2.45
C ALA A 106 -9.00 5.69 -1.29
N LEU A 107 -8.63 6.10 -0.08
CA LEU A 107 -9.05 5.54 1.20
C LEU A 107 -9.78 6.66 1.97
N PRO A 108 -11.10 6.84 1.76
CA PRO A 108 -11.81 8.00 2.30
C PRO A 108 -11.75 8.12 3.82
N ARG A 109 -11.83 6.98 4.52
CA ARG A 109 -11.74 6.94 5.99
C ARG A 109 -10.37 7.38 6.51
N GLU A 110 -9.32 7.08 5.77
CA GLU A 110 -7.94 7.39 6.15
C GLU A 110 -7.43 8.70 5.54
N HIS A 111 -8.33 9.47 4.89
CA HIS A 111 -8.02 10.72 4.21
C HIS A 111 -6.80 10.65 3.28
N THR A 112 -6.60 9.47 2.66
CA THR A 112 -5.38 9.17 1.90
C THR A 112 -5.74 8.89 0.44
N THR A 113 -5.00 9.51 -0.47
CA THR A 113 -5.15 9.32 -1.91
C THR A 113 -3.79 9.23 -2.57
N TRP A 114 -3.61 8.24 -3.44
CA TRP A 114 -2.43 8.10 -4.28
C TRP A 114 -2.89 8.06 -5.73
N PHE A 115 -2.40 8.97 -6.55
CA PHE A 115 -2.69 9.01 -7.99
C PHE A 115 -1.39 9.19 -8.75
N ALA A 116 -1.21 8.42 -9.82
CA ALA A 116 -0.10 8.57 -10.73
C ALA A 116 -0.14 9.96 -11.38
N THR A 117 1.00 10.64 -11.36
CA THR A 117 1.17 11.94 -12.02
C THR A 117 1.73 11.76 -13.44
N ALA A 118 2.51 10.71 -13.66
CA ALA A 118 3.08 10.34 -14.95
C ALA A 118 3.32 8.83 -15.01
N VAL A 119 3.38 8.29 -16.23
CA VAL A 119 3.83 6.92 -16.53
C VAL A 119 4.93 7.04 -17.57
N THR A 120 6.08 6.43 -17.31
CA THR A 120 7.24 6.42 -18.19
C THR A 120 7.61 4.99 -18.53
N ASP A 121 7.82 4.73 -19.82
CA ASP A 121 8.32 3.44 -20.30
C ASP A 121 9.85 3.50 -20.34
N GLU A 122 10.50 2.81 -19.41
CA GLU A 122 11.95 2.68 -19.35
C GLU A 122 12.35 1.20 -19.18
N PRO A 123 13.42 0.75 -19.85
CA PRO A 123 13.94 -0.58 -19.60
C PRO A 123 14.48 -0.68 -18.16
N ILE A 124 13.84 -1.54 -17.37
CA ILE A 124 14.30 -1.90 -16.04
C ILE A 124 15.21 -3.13 -16.15
N THR A 125 16.46 -2.98 -15.72
CA THR A 125 17.41 -4.09 -15.60
C THR A 125 17.28 -4.75 -14.23
N ALA A 126 17.57 -6.05 -14.13
CA ALA A 126 17.35 -6.83 -12.90
C ALA A 126 18.13 -6.29 -11.69
N ASP A 127 19.29 -5.67 -11.91
CA ASP A 127 20.12 -5.01 -10.90
C ASP A 127 19.47 -3.77 -10.26
N LYS A 128 18.49 -3.14 -10.93
CA LYS A 128 17.71 -2.03 -10.37
C LYS A 128 16.67 -2.51 -9.35
N ILE A 129 16.22 -3.76 -9.44
CA ILE A 129 15.20 -4.32 -8.55
C ILE A 129 15.88 -4.87 -7.29
N LYS A 130 15.86 -4.08 -6.21
CA LYS A 130 16.41 -4.49 -4.92
C LYS A 130 15.30 -5.01 -4.00
N ILE A 131 15.30 -6.31 -3.75
CA ILE A 131 14.41 -6.91 -2.76
C ILE A 131 14.84 -6.40 -1.38
N PRO A 132 13.93 -5.83 -0.58
CA PRO A 132 14.27 -5.39 0.76
C PRO A 132 14.67 -6.59 1.63
N ALA A 133 15.70 -6.41 2.45
CA ALA A 133 16.26 -7.46 3.30
C ALA A 133 16.51 -7.01 4.74
N LYS A 134 16.33 -5.72 5.06
CA LYS A 134 16.58 -5.18 6.40
C LYS A 134 15.33 -5.24 7.27
N GLY A 135 15.51 -5.47 8.55
CA GLY A 135 14.45 -5.50 9.55
C GLY A 135 14.19 -6.88 10.13
N LYS A 136 13.40 -6.93 11.19
CA LYS A 136 12.98 -8.16 11.85
C LYS A 136 12.01 -8.92 10.95
N ALA A 137 12.38 -10.13 10.54
CA ALA A 137 11.54 -10.97 9.71
C ALA A 137 10.29 -11.41 10.48
N VAL A 138 9.11 -11.07 9.95
CA VAL A 138 7.79 -11.41 10.52
C VAL A 138 6.79 -11.67 9.39
N ASP A 139 5.63 -12.24 9.70
CA ASP A 139 4.47 -12.26 8.80
C ASP A 139 3.42 -11.20 9.25
N VAL A 140 2.38 -11.00 8.45
CA VAL A 140 1.33 -9.99 8.74
C VAL A 140 0.63 -10.28 10.06
N LYS A 141 0.40 -11.57 10.38
CA LYS A 141 -0.24 -12.00 11.62
C LYS A 141 0.60 -11.66 12.85
N SER A 142 1.88 -12.01 12.82
CA SER A 142 2.83 -11.74 13.90
C SER A 142 3.01 -10.25 14.11
N LEU A 143 3.10 -9.45 13.04
CA LEU A 143 3.15 -7.99 13.16
C LEU A 143 1.87 -7.46 13.83
N THR A 144 0.70 -7.92 13.41
CA THR A 144 -0.58 -7.53 14.00
C THR A 144 -0.61 -7.82 15.51
N GLU A 145 -0.13 -8.98 15.95
CA GLU A 145 -0.05 -9.33 17.36
C GLU A 145 0.93 -8.45 18.14
N ILE A 146 2.09 -8.15 17.56
CA ILE A 146 3.09 -7.24 18.16
C ILE A 146 2.46 -5.85 18.37
N LEU A 147 1.82 -5.30 17.34
CA LEU A 147 1.22 -3.97 17.40
C LEU A 147 0.04 -3.92 18.38
N LYS A 148 -0.84 -4.93 18.37
CA LYS A 148 -1.94 -5.01 19.34
C LYS A 148 -1.45 -5.09 20.78
N LYS A 149 -0.35 -5.80 21.04
CA LYS A 149 0.25 -5.87 22.38
C LYS A 149 0.87 -4.53 22.77
N ALA A 150 1.61 -3.89 21.88
CA ALA A 150 2.26 -2.60 22.12
C ALA A 150 1.24 -1.48 22.38
N LEU A 151 0.12 -1.49 21.67
CA LEU A 151 -0.91 -0.44 21.70
C LEU A 151 -2.11 -0.78 22.58
N LYS A 152 -2.07 -1.86 23.36
CA LYS A 152 -3.20 -2.34 24.17
C LYS A 152 -3.81 -1.27 25.08
N ASN A 153 -2.98 -0.37 25.62
CA ASN A 153 -3.41 0.65 26.58
C ASN A 153 -3.86 1.96 25.91
N TRP A 154 -3.88 2.03 24.58
CA TRP A 154 -4.15 3.25 23.81
C TRP A 154 -5.62 3.37 23.36
N GLY A 155 -6.49 2.45 23.79
CA GLY A 155 -7.91 2.46 23.45
C GLY A 155 -8.16 2.40 21.94
N ASP A 156 -9.21 3.07 21.48
CA ASP A 156 -9.63 3.04 20.07
C ASP A 156 -8.56 3.61 19.11
N GLY A 157 -7.80 4.62 19.55
CA GLY A 157 -6.69 5.16 18.77
C GLY A 157 -5.57 4.14 18.50
N GLY A 158 -5.39 3.17 19.39
CA GLY A 158 -4.46 2.04 19.17
C GLY A 158 -4.89 1.16 18.00
N ASN A 159 -6.18 0.84 17.91
CA ASN A 159 -6.72 0.02 16.82
C ASN A 159 -6.59 0.69 15.45
N ASP A 160 -6.74 2.01 15.40
CA ASP A 160 -6.55 2.78 14.17
C ASP A 160 -5.09 2.74 13.71
N ILE A 161 -4.12 2.91 14.62
CA ILE A 161 -2.69 2.79 14.29
C ILE A 161 -2.35 1.38 13.79
N VAL A 162 -2.90 0.32 14.40
CA VAL A 162 -2.71 -1.06 13.90
C VAL A 162 -3.21 -1.17 12.48
N ARG A 163 -4.41 -0.66 12.18
CA ARG A 163 -5.01 -0.74 10.84
C ARG A 163 -4.17 -0.01 9.80
N THR A 164 -3.80 1.23 10.06
CA THR A 164 -3.01 2.05 9.14
C THR A 164 -1.63 1.45 8.88
N SER A 165 -1.03 0.81 9.89
CA SER A 165 0.27 0.13 9.75
C SER A 165 0.21 -1.15 8.89
N LEU A 166 -0.99 -1.69 8.66
CA LEU A 166 -1.23 -2.92 7.88
C LEU A 166 -1.73 -2.65 6.45
N LEU A 167 -2.01 -1.40 6.09
CA LEU A 167 -2.28 -0.97 4.70
C LEU A 167 -1.02 -1.11 3.85
#